data_AF-A0A382AWH4-F1
#
_entry.id   AF-A0A382AWH4-F1
#
_cell.length_a   1.000
_cell.length_b   1.000
_cell.length_c   1.000
_cell.angle_alpha   90.00
_cell.angle_beta   90.00
_cell.angle_gamma   90.00
#
_symmetry.space_group_name_H-M   'P 1'
#
loop_
_entity.id
_entity.type
_entity.pdbx_description
1 polymer ?
#
loop_
_entity_poly.entity_id
_entity_poly.type
_entity_poly.pdbx_seq_one_letter_code
_entity_poly.pdbx_strand_id
1 'polypeptide(L)'
;MSPEQVFMYAKSYRLYFSTEGYDFIKYKGHVSTPPLIKQRDRQFYYRLSTKLSDTQIHAALLLTYFFKPKAYIADVVAPDVLQDGMAFASRAENGTSTLGNELYALRKKLLPAHVDEWLYGAFLDEQRASLPTCIEGIISRELMVDLACVLLLIPQNAHGYHWSQYWEQREPDGSAFGVRPWLTRLRKADQLLNWQRPAWRQYTHKLSKMFWASYQGLSLAPRQEEPQLFA
;
A
#
# COMPACT_ATOMS: atom_id res chain seq x y z
N MET A 1 -8.45 -4.55 -21.85
CA MET A 1 -7.25 -5.41 -21.76
C MET A 1 -7.55 -6.80 -22.34
N SER A 2 -6.68 -7.35 -23.19
CA SER A 2 -6.83 -8.73 -23.71
C SER A 2 -6.51 -9.78 -22.63
N PRO A 3 -7.00 -11.03 -22.76
CA PRO A 3 -6.66 -12.12 -21.83
C PRO A 3 -5.14 -12.31 -21.66
N GLU A 4 -4.37 -12.23 -22.74
CA GLU A 4 -2.91 -12.33 -22.73
C GLU A 4 -2.27 -11.19 -21.94
N GLN A 5 -2.79 -9.98 -22.07
CA GLN A 5 -2.34 -8.85 -21.28
C GLN A 5 -2.67 -9.04 -19.79
N VAL A 6 -3.87 -9.53 -19.44
CA VAL A 6 -4.21 -9.84 -18.03
C VAL A 6 -3.25 -10.89 -17.47
N PHE A 7 -2.92 -11.92 -18.24
CA PHE A 7 -1.96 -12.95 -17.83
C PHE A 7 -0.55 -12.37 -17.58
N MET A 8 -0.07 -11.55 -18.50
CA MET A 8 1.21 -10.86 -18.38
C MET A 8 1.22 -9.96 -17.14
N TYR A 9 0.18 -9.16 -16.92
CA TYR A 9 0.09 -8.27 -15.76
C TYR A 9 -0.01 -9.05 -14.44
N ALA A 10 -0.79 -10.12 -14.37
CA ALA A 10 -0.83 -10.94 -13.15
C ALA A 10 0.56 -11.48 -12.77
N LYS A 11 1.35 -11.90 -13.76
CA LYS A 11 2.73 -12.32 -13.54
C LYS A 11 3.65 -11.17 -13.14
N SER A 12 3.55 -10.01 -13.80
CA SER A 12 4.42 -8.87 -13.48
C SER A 12 4.11 -8.25 -12.13
N TYR A 13 2.85 -8.14 -11.71
CA TYR A 13 2.49 -7.72 -10.36
C TYR A 13 3.03 -8.71 -9.31
N ARG A 14 2.85 -10.02 -9.53
CA ARG A 14 3.40 -11.04 -8.63
C ARG A 14 4.91 -10.89 -8.49
N LEU A 15 5.64 -10.81 -9.60
CA LEU A 15 7.10 -10.63 -9.58
C LEU A 15 7.47 -9.35 -8.85
N TYR A 16 6.80 -8.25 -9.17
CA TYR A 16 7.07 -6.94 -8.59
C TYR A 16 6.90 -6.95 -7.06
N PHE A 17 5.89 -7.61 -6.50
CA PHE A 17 5.73 -7.68 -5.04
C PHE A 17 6.57 -8.78 -4.37
N SER A 18 6.93 -9.86 -5.08
CA SER A 18 7.62 -11.02 -4.47
C SER A 18 9.13 -11.04 -4.66
N THR A 19 9.69 -10.24 -5.56
CA THR A 19 11.13 -10.17 -5.81
C THR A 19 11.65 -8.74 -5.75
N GLU A 20 12.95 -8.60 -5.53
CA GLU A 20 13.64 -7.30 -5.58
C GLU A 20 14.14 -6.97 -6.99
N GLY A 21 14.42 -7.98 -7.81
CA GLY A 21 15.04 -7.80 -9.12
C GLY A 21 14.11 -7.36 -10.25
N TYR A 22 12.79 -7.40 -10.07
CA TYR A 22 11.84 -6.96 -11.10
C TYR A 22 11.28 -5.57 -10.80
N ASP A 23 11.41 -4.65 -11.76
CA ASP A 23 10.87 -3.29 -11.69
C ASP A 23 9.69 -3.12 -12.66
N PHE A 24 8.48 -3.09 -12.12
CA PHE A 24 7.27 -2.94 -12.92
C PHE A 24 7.25 -1.63 -13.70
N ILE A 25 7.71 -0.53 -13.11
CA ILE A 25 7.62 0.82 -13.69
C ILE A 25 8.57 0.91 -14.89
N LYS A 26 9.81 0.44 -14.72
CA LYS A 26 10.82 0.38 -15.79
C LYS A 26 10.36 -0.45 -16.98
N TYR A 27 9.79 -1.63 -16.72
CA TYR A 27 9.35 -2.55 -17.77
C TYR A 27 7.89 -2.35 -18.20
N LYS A 28 7.18 -1.37 -17.64
CA LYS A 28 5.75 -1.09 -17.89
C LYS A 28 4.87 -2.35 -17.75
N GLY A 29 5.18 -3.18 -16.76
CA GLY A 29 4.51 -4.46 -16.50
C GLY A 29 4.76 -5.55 -17.54
N HIS A 30 5.70 -5.36 -18.48
CA HIS A 30 6.08 -6.38 -19.45
C HIS A 30 6.94 -7.45 -18.80
N VAL A 31 6.60 -8.71 -19.07
CA VAL A 31 7.36 -9.90 -18.68
C VAL A 31 7.26 -10.94 -19.78
N SER A 32 8.34 -11.69 -20.01
CA SER A 32 8.30 -12.84 -20.91
C SER A 32 7.35 -13.89 -20.34
N THR A 33 6.33 -14.27 -21.12
CA THR A 33 5.36 -15.27 -20.73
C THR A 33 5.19 -16.32 -21.81
N PRO A 34 5.01 -17.62 -21.43
CA PRO A 34 4.57 -18.62 -22.39
C PRO A 34 3.16 -18.30 -22.91
N PRO A 35 2.74 -18.81 -24.07
CA PRO A 35 1.41 -18.56 -24.59
C PRO A 35 0.30 -18.93 -23.60
N LEU A 36 -0.69 -18.05 -23.42
CA LEU A 36 -1.82 -18.22 -22.49
C LEU A 36 -2.60 -19.50 -22.78
N ILE A 37 -2.77 -19.86 -24.07
CA ILE A 37 -3.49 -21.08 -24.48
C ILE A 37 -2.90 -22.36 -23.86
N LYS A 38 -1.60 -22.37 -23.56
CA LYS A 38 -0.90 -23.51 -22.94
C LYS A 38 -1.07 -23.57 -21.41
N GLN A 39 -1.65 -22.56 -20.78
CA GLN A 39 -1.81 -22.49 -19.32
C GLN A 39 -3.11 -23.17 -18.88
N ARG A 40 -3.04 -23.92 -17.77
CA ARG A 40 -4.21 -24.65 -17.22
C ARG A 40 -5.28 -23.70 -16.67
N ASP A 41 -4.84 -22.59 -16.11
CA ASP A 41 -5.64 -21.55 -15.46
C ASP A 41 -6.10 -20.46 -16.44
N ARG A 42 -5.93 -20.66 -17.76
CA ARG A 42 -6.27 -19.68 -18.81
C ARG A 42 -7.66 -19.07 -18.68
N GLN A 43 -8.65 -19.88 -18.26
CA GLN A 43 -10.04 -19.46 -18.13
C GLN A 43 -10.23 -18.30 -17.14
N PHE A 44 -9.40 -18.21 -16.08
CA PHE A 44 -9.48 -17.11 -15.13
C PHE A 44 -9.14 -15.77 -15.78
N TYR A 45 -8.08 -15.74 -16.59
CA TYR A 45 -7.67 -14.54 -17.31
C TYR A 45 -8.71 -14.10 -18.35
N TYR A 46 -9.32 -15.05 -19.08
CA TYR A 46 -10.44 -14.76 -19.98
C TYR A 46 -11.65 -14.18 -19.25
N ARG A 47 -11.98 -14.70 -18.07
CA ARG A 47 -13.11 -14.18 -17.28
C ARG A 47 -12.83 -12.77 -16.78
N LEU A 48 -11.62 -12.52 -16.27
CA LEU A 48 -11.22 -11.18 -15.83
C LEU A 48 -11.30 -10.17 -16.99
N SER A 49 -10.73 -10.50 -18.15
CA SER A 49 -10.72 -9.59 -19.31
C SER A 49 -12.12 -9.28 -19.88
N THR A 50 -13.10 -10.16 -19.65
CA THR A 50 -14.47 -10.00 -20.18
C THR A 50 -15.43 -9.38 -19.19
N LYS A 51 -15.13 -9.43 -17.89
CA LYS A 51 -16.05 -8.99 -16.82
C LYS A 51 -15.63 -7.71 -16.12
N LEU A 52 -14.34 -7.38 -16.14
CA LEU A 52 -13.80 -6.24 -15.42
C LEU A 52 -13.18 -5.23 -16.37
N SER A 53 -13.22 -3.96 -15.97
CA SER A 53 -12.47 -2.90 -16.62
C SER A 53 -10.97 -3.02 -16.31
N ASP A 54 -10.13 -2.40 -17.13
CA ASP A 54 -8.68 -2.42 -16.96
C ASP A 54 -8.26 -1.88 -15.58
N THR A 55 -8.94 -0.82 -15.11
CA THR A 55 -8.73 -0.25 -13.77
C THR A 55 -9.08 -1.23 -12.66
N GLN A 56 -10.20 -1.94 -12.79
CA GLN A 56 -10.63 -2.95 -11.81
C GLN A 56 -9.69 -4.14 -11.77
N ILE A 57 -9.20 -4.59 -12.92
CA ILE A 57 -8.20 -5.67 -13.02
C ILE A 57 -6.92 -5.24 -12.31
N HIS A 58 -6.39 -4.06 -12.61
CA HIS A 58 -5.19 -3.54 -11.96
C HIS A 58 -5.35 -3.35 -10.45
N ALA A 59 -6.51 -2.88 -9.99
CA ALA A 59 -6.82 -2.74 -8.58
C ALA A 59 -6.86 -4.10 -7.86
N ALA A 60 -7.54 -5.10 -8.43
CA ALA A 60 -7.60 -6.45 -7.88
C ALA A 60 -6.21 -7.09 -7.79
N LEU A 61 -5.39 -6.95 -8.84
CA LEU A 61 -4.00 -7.44 -8.83
C LEU A 61 -3.17 -6.72 -7.76
N LEU A 62 -3.24 -5.38 -7.68
CA LEU A 62 -2.51 -4.60 -6.69
C LEU A 62 -2.84 -5.07 -5.27
N LEU A 63 -4.11 -5.12 -4.90
CA LEU A 63 -4.53 -5.52 -3.56
C LEU A 63 -4.13 -6.96 -3.24
N THR A 64 -4.36 -7.88 -4.17
CA THR A 64 -4.03 -9.29 -3.97
C THR A 64 -2.53 -9.47 -3.68
N TYR A 65 -1.67 -8.90 -4.53
CA TYR A 65 -0.23 -9.08 -4.40
C TYR A 65 0.41 -8.21 -3.31
N PHE A 66 -0.23 -7.10 -2.93
CA PHE A 66 0.15 -6.33 -1.75
C PHE A 66 0.01 -7.16 -0.47
N PHE A 67 -1.14 -7.81 -0.26
CA PHE A 67 -1.38 -8.62 0.93
C PHE A 67 -0.73 -10.00 0.85
N LYS A 68 -0.77 -10.63 -0.32
CA LYS A 68 -0.27 -11.98 -0.58
C LYS A 68 0.67 -11.97 -1.81
N PRO A 69 1.95 -11.56 -1.65
CA PRO A 69 2.90 -11.45 -2.77
C PRO A 69 3.10 -12.74 -3.58
N LYS A 70 2.87 -13.90 -2.97
CA LYS A 70 3.00 -15.23 -3.59
C LYS A 70 1.67 -15.82 -4.08
N ALA A 71 0.60 -15.02 -4.13
CA ALA A 71 -0.73 -15.46 -4.57
C ALA A 71 -0.71 -16.10 -5.97
N TYR A 72 -1.62 -17.04 -6.17
CA TYR A 72 -1.94 -17.60 -7.48
C TYR A 72 -3.13 -16.85 -8.08
N ILE A 73 -3.37 -17.01 -9.39
CA ILE A 73 -4.50 -16.31 -10.04
C ILE A 73 -5.85 -16.70 -9.42
N ALA A 74 -5.97 -17.92 -8.87
CA ALA A 74 -7.16 -18.36 -8.15
C ALA A 74 -7.48 -17.46 -6.94
N ASP A 75 -6.47 -16.90 -6.28
CA ASP A 75 -6.66 -15.96 -5.17
C ASP A 75 -7.18 -14.59 -5.67
N VAL A 76 -6.72 -14.14 -6.85
CA VAL A 76 -7.15 -12.86 -7.45
C VAL A 76 -8.62 -12.90 -7.83
N VAL A 77 -9.10 -14.04 -8.33
CA VAL A 77 -10.48 -14.21 -8.81
C VAL A 77 -11.46 -14.59 -7.70
N ALA A 78 -11.02 -14.63 -6.44
CA ALA A 78 -11.91 -14.87 -5.32
C ALA A 78 -12.97 -13.77 -5.25
N PRO A 79 -14.26 -14.09 -5.00
CA PRO A 79 -15.34 -13.11 -5.11
C PRO A 79 -15.15 -11.87 -4.22
N ASP A 80 -14.70 -12.05 -2.98
CA ASP A 80 -14.36 -11.00 -2.02
C ASP A 80 -13.22 -10.12 -2.54
N VAL A 81 -12.17 -10.72 -3.08
CA VAL A 81 -11.02 -9.99 -3.66
C VAL A 81 -11.43 -9.16 -4.87
N LEU A 82 -12.31 -9.70 -5.73
CA LEU A 82 -12.83 -8.94 -6.87
C LEU A 82 -13.71 -7.78 -6.41
N GLN A 83 -14.55 -7.98 -5.39
CA GLN A 83 -15.34 -6.91 -4.78
C GLN A 83 -14.46 -5.81 -4.21
N ASP A 84 -13.43 -6.17 -3.45
CA ASP A 84 -12.46 -5.22 -2.91
C ASP A 84 -11.72 -4.47 -4.02
N GLY A 85 -11.30 -5.16 -5.08
CA GLY A 85 -10.67 -4.55 -6.25
C GLY A 85 -11.57 -3.57 -6.98
N MET A 86 -12.86 -3.92 -7.16
CA MET A 86 -13.86 -3.03 -7.76
C MET A 86 -14.13 -1.80 -6.89
N ALA A 87 -14.30 -1.99 -5.58
CA ALA A 87 -14.45 -0.90 -4.62
C ALA A 87 -13.23 0.02 -4.66
N PHE A 88 -12.02 -0.56 -4.67
CA PHE A 88 -10.77 0.21 -4.69
C PHE A 88 -10.55 0.98 -5.99
N ALA A 89 -10.94 0.40 -7.13
CA ALA A 89 -10.94 1.10 -8.41
C ALA A 89 -11.88 2.32 -8.39
N SER A 90 -13.09 2.15 -7.83
CA SER A 90 -14.07 3.25 -7.74
C SER A 90 -13.58 4.44 -6.91
N ARG A 91 -12.66 4.22 -5.96
CA ARG A 91 -12.05 5.31 -5.17
C ARG A 91 -11.24 6.27 -6.06
N ALA A 92 -10.63 5.76 -7.12
CA ALA A 92 -9.91 6.57 -8.09
C ALA A 92 -10.85 7.53 -8.82
N GLU A 93 -12.00 7.00 -9.24
CA GLU A 93 -13.02 7.70 -10.04
C GLU A 93 -13.74 8.76 -9.19
N ASN A 94 -14.01 8.44 -7.92
CA ASN A 94 -14.64 9.34 -6.95
C ASN A 94 -13.66 10.36 -6.32
N GLY A 95 -12.38 10.27 -6.67
CA GLY A 95 -11.36 11.29 -6.46
C GLY A 95 -11.12 11.69 -5.00
N THR A 96 -10.89 13.00 -4.80
CA THR A 96 -10.54 13.65 -3.52
C THR A 96 -11.64 13.56 -2.47
N SER A 97 -12.90 13.36 -2.88
CA SER A 97 -14.05 13.35 -1.96
C SER A 97 -14.01 12.15 -1.03
N THR A 98 -13.83 10.93 -1.58
CA THR A 98 -13.74 9.70 -0.81
C THR A 98 -12.53 9.72 0.13
N LEU A 99 -11.34 10.03 -0.40
CA LEU A 99 -10.13 10.11 0.42
C LEU A 99 -10.24 11.19 1.50
N GLY A 100 -10.78 12.37 1.18
CA GLY A 100 -10.97 13.45 2.13
C GLY A 100 -11.93 13.07 3.25
N ASN A 101 -13.05 12.42 2.93
CA ASN A 101 -14.02 11.94 3.91
C ASN A 101 -13.43 10.89 4.85
N GLU A 102 -12.62 9.98 4.33
CA GLU A 102 -11.94 8.97 5.13
C GLU A 102 -10.84 9.55 6.01
N LEU A 103 -10.05 10.49 5.48
CA LEU A 103 -9.09 11.25 6.28
C LEU A 103 -9.79 12.02 7.41
N TYR A 104 -10.93 12.62 7.12
CA TYR A 104 -11.75 13.31 8.13
C TYR A 104 -12.31 12.34 9.18
N ALA A 105 -12.81 11.17 8.76
CA ALA A 105 -13.29 10.13 9.66
C ALA A 105 -12.15 9.57 10.54
N LEU A 106 -10.98 9.34 9.95
CA LEU A 106 -9.78 8.92 10.69
C LEU A 106 -9.36 10.00 11.70
N ARG A 107 -9.34 11.27 11.31
CA ARG A 107 -8.98 12.38 12.19
C ARG A 107 -9.89 12.47 13.43
N LYS A 108 -11.17 12.14 13.29
CA LYS A 108 -12.12 12.07 14.41
C LYS A 108 -11.81 10.94 15.39
N LYS A 109 -11.31 9.81 14.89
CA LYS A 109 -11.00 8.63 15.69
C LYS A 109 -9.60 8.70 16.31
N LEU A 110 -8.62 9.21 15.57
CA LEU A 110 -7.23 9.31 15.99
C LEU A 110 -7.01 10.59 16.82
N LEU A 111 -7.17 10.44 18.14
CA LEU A 111 -6.93 11.53 19.09
C LEU A 111 -5.44 11.90 19.13
N PRO A 112 -5.09 13.20 19.35
CA PRO A 112 -3.69 13.65 19.41
C PRO A 112 -2.82 12.86 20.40
N ALA A 113 -3.40 12.40 21.51
CA ALA A 113 -2.70 11.61 22.53
C ALA A 113 -2.21 10.25 22.00
N HIS A 114 -2.91 9.66 21.02
CA HIS A 114 -2.64 8.32 20.50
C HIS A 114 -1.82 8.33 19.20
N VAL A 115 -1.44 9.51 18.68
CA VAL A 115 -0.74 9.61 17.39
C VAL A 115 0.63 8.93 17.43
N ASP A 116 1.35 9.07 18.54
CA ASP A 116 2.67 8.47 18.72
C ASP A 116 2.58 6.94 18.70
N GLU A 117 1.71 6.34 19.51
CA GLU A 117 1.44 4.90 19.51
C GLU A 117 0.93 4.41 18.14
N TRP A 118 0.06 5.17 17.49
CA TRP A 118 -0.47 4.82 16.18
C TRP A 118 0.62 4.76 15.10
N LEU A 119 1.62 5.65 15.18
CA LEU A 119 2.75 5.73 14.25
C LEU A 119 3.89 4.78 14.62
N TYR A 120 4.17 4.59 15.91
CA TYR A 120 5.43 4.01 16.39
C TYR A 120 5.26 2.75 17.24
N GLY A 121 4.02 2.41 17.62
CA GLY A 121 3.69 1.33 18.53
C GLY A 121 3.79 1.77 19.99
N ALA A 122 3.22 0.97 20.88
CA ALA A 122 3.37 1.16 22.33
C ALA A 122 4.76 0.73 22.79
N PHE A 123 5.32 1.49 23.73
CA PHE A 123 6.57 1.17 24.43
C PHE A 123 6.26 0.58 25.80
N LEU A 124 7.06 -0.41 26.19
CA LEU A 124 7.13 -0.90 27.56
C LEU A 124 8.58 -0.70 28.03
N ASP A 125 8.75 0.14 29.04
CA ASP A 125 10.05 0.65 29.46
C ASP A 125 10.80 1.33 28.29
N GLU A 126 11.96 0.80 27.89
CA GLU A 126 12.81 1.32 26.81
C GLU A 126 12.66 0.53 25.49
N GLN A 127 11.78 -0.47 25.44
CA GLN A 127 11.62 -1.35 24.27
C GLN A 127 10.24 -1.22 23.64
N ARG A 128 10.18 -1.37 22.31
CA ARG A 128 8.90 -1.39 21.61
C ARG A 128 8.17 -2.70 21.91
N ALA A 129 6.97 -2.59 22.46
CA ALA A 129 6.15 -3.73 22.87
C ALA A 129 5.16 -4.21 21.79
N SER A 130 4.87 -3.37 20.78
CA SER A 130 3.85 -3.67 19.76
C SER A 130 4.20 -3.11 18.38
N LEU A 131 3.51 -3.62 17.36
CA LEU A 131 3.53 -3.01 16.03
C LEU A 131 2.75 -1.69 16.07
N PRO A 132 3.12 -0.69 15.23
CA PRO A 132 2.31 0.50 15.07
C PRO A 132 0.88 0.17 14.69
N THR A 133 -0.10 0.80 15.35
CA THR A 133 -1.52 0.58 15.06
C THR A 133 -1.87 0.91 13.60
N CYS A 134 -1.13 1.81 12.95
CA CYS A 134 -1.32 2.08 11.52
C CYS A 134 -0.99 0.86 10.64
N ILE A 135 0.01 0.05 11.01
CA ILE A 135 0.37 -1.20 10.31
C ILE A 135 -0.66 -2.28 10.60
N GLU A 136 -1.11 -2.41 11.84
CA GLU A 136 -2.19 -3.33 12.21
C GLU A 136 -3.48 -3.00 11.44
N GLY A 137 -3.79 -1.72 11.28
CA GLY A 137 -4.90 -1.23 10.45
C GLY A 137 -4.76 -1.62 8.98
N ILE A 138 -3.55 -1.62 8.42
CA ILE A 138 -3.31 -2.09 7.05
C ILE A 138 -3.54 -3.61 6.97
N ILE A 139 -2.95 -4.37 7.90
CA ILE A 139 -3.05 -5.85 7.94
C ILE A 139 -4.51 -6.30 8.01
N SER A 140 -5.29 -5.66 8.88
CA SER A 140 -6.74 -5.90 9.08
C SER A 140 -7.63 -5.31 7.98
N ARG A 141 -7.05 -4.57 7.02
CA ARG A 141 -7.75 -3.84 5.95
C ARG A 141 -8.68 -2.74 6.46
N GLU A 142 -8.50 -2.25 7.68
CA GLU A 142 -9.21 -1.06 8.19
C GLU A 142 -8.62 0.23 7.61
N LEU A 143 -7.30 0.26 7.38
CA LEU A 143 -6.60 1.34 6.70
C LEU A 143 -6.35 0.96 5.24
N MET A 144 -7.07 1.59 4.33
CA MET A 144 -6.92 1.35 2.89
C MET A 144 -5.50 1.64 2.40
N VAL A 145 -5.01 0.83 1.45
CA VAL A 145 -3.63 0.89 0.95
C VAL A 145 -3.27 2.27 0.38
N ASP A 146 -4.19 2.88 -0.37
CA ASP A 146 -3.96 4.20 -0.95
C ASP A 146 -3.88 5.30 0.12
N LEU A 147 -4.73 5.21 1.14
CA LEU A 147 -4.72 6.09 2.31
C LEU A 147 -3.44 5.93 3.14
N ALA A 148 -2.98 4.69 3.35
CA ALA A 148 -1.71 4.40 4.00
C ALA A 148 -0.53 5.02 3.23
N CYS A 149 -0.51 4.93 1.89
CA CYS A 149 0.51 5.58 1.08
C CYS A 149 0.53 7.11 1.27
N VAL A 150 -0.65 7.75 1.36
CA VAL A 150 -0.77 9.19 1.60
C VAL A 150 -0.23 9.60 2.98
N LEU A 151 -0.59 8.83 4.01
CA LEU A 151 -0.28 9.16 5.39
C LEU A 151 1.18 8.86 5.73
N LEU A 152 1.68 7.68 5.32
CA LEU A 152 2.94 7.11 5.82
C LEU A 152 4.16 7.39 4.94
N LEU A 153 3.98 7.63 3.64
CA LEU A 153 5.10 7.79 2.69
C LEU A 153 5.41 9.25 2.34
N ILE A 154 4.56 10.20 2.74
CA ILE A 154 4.74 11.62 2.42
C ILE A 154 5.30 12.33 3.66
N PRO A 155 6.57 12.76 3.64
CA PRO A 155 7.17 13.43 4.79
C PRO A 155 6.53 14.80 5.05
N GLN A 156 6.49 15.21 6.32
CA GLN A 156 6.02 16.52 6.75
C GLN A 156 7.08 17.20 7.62
N ASN A 157 8.07 17.82 6.97
CA ASN A 157 9.22 18.44 7.63
C ASN A 157 8.81 19.45 8.71
N ALA A 158 7.72 20.20 8.48
CA ALA A 158 7.20 21.19 9.44
C ALA A 158 6.75 20.57 10.78
N HIS A 159 6.52 19.25 10.82
CA HIS A 159 6.11 18.50 12.00
C HIS A 159 7.17 17.48 12.46
N GLY A 160 8.37 17.50 11.87
CA GLY A 160 9.40 16.47 12.11
C GLY A 160 9.00 15.07 11.63
N TYR A 161 8.02 14.98 10.73
CA TYR A 161 7.45 13.70 10.30
C TYR A 161 8.25 13.07 9.15
N HIS A 162 9.03 12.04 9.49
CA HIS A 162 9.84 11.26 8.56
C HIS A 162 9.66 9.75 8.78
N TRP A 163 8.41 9.31 8.87
CA TRP A 163 8.05 7.93 9.30
C TRP A 163 8.73 6.83 8.48
N SER A 164 8.74 6.92 7.16
CA SER A 164 9.40 5.93 6.31
C SER A 164 10.90 5.83 6.60
N GLN A 165 11.58 6.96 6.70
CA GLN A 165 13.01 7.03 7.01
C GLN A 165 13.31 6.50 8.41
N TYR A 166 12.46 6.81 9.39
CA TYR A 166 12.59 6.33 10.76
C TYR A 166 12.67 4.79 10.81
N TRP A 167 11.76 4.10 10.11
CA TRP A 167 11.72 2.64 10.08
C TRP A 167 12.86 2.02 9.27
N GLU A 168 13.33 2.71 8.23
CA GLU A 168 14.49 2.27 7.47
C GLU A 168 15.80 2.33 8.25
N GLN A 169 15.90 3.21 9.23
CA GLN A 169 17.10 3.32 10.06
C GLN A 169 17.12 2.29 11.20
N ARG A 170 15.98 1.65 11.51
CA ARG A 170 15.83 0.79 12.70
C ARG A 170 15.68 -0.69 12.39
N GLU A 171 15.02 -1.04 11.29
CA GLU A 171 14.86 -2.44 10.90
C GLU A 171 15.81 -2.78 9.76
N PRO A 172 16.49 -3.94 9.76
CA PRO A 172 17.45 -4.28 8.71
C PRO A 172 16.79 -4.52 7.35
N ASP A 173 17.54 -4.27 6.27
CA ASP A 173 17.13 -4.66 4.92
C ASP A 173 16.81 -6.16 4.84
N GLY A 174 15.75 -6.49 4.10
CA GLY A 174 15.30 -7.87 3.94
C GLY A 174 14.60 -8.48 5.18
N SER A 175 14.32 -7.71 6.24
CA SER A 175 13.53 -8.20 7.36
C SER A 175 12.20 -8.79 6.87
N ALA A 176 11.84 -9.97 7.36
CA ALA A 176 10.58 -10.65 7.03
C ALA A 176 9.42 -10.24 7.96
N PHE A 177 9.76 -9.68 9.14
CA PHE A 177 8.83 -9.28 10.19
C PHE A 177 9.00 -7.79 10.49
N GLY A 178 8.04 -7.19 11.21
CA GLY A 178 8.08 -5.77 11.54
C GLY A 178 7.44 -4.87 10.48
N VAL A 179 7.85 -3.61 10.48
CA VAL A 179 7.27 -2.53 9.65
C VAL A 179 7.86 -2.52 8.23
N ARG A 180 9.14 -2.86 8.07
CA ARG A 180 9.89 -2.75 6.81
C ARG A 180 9.30 -3.55 5.65
N PRO A 181 8.79 -4.80 5.81
CA PRO A 181 8.05 -5.48 4.74
C PRO A 181 6.86 -4.68 4.23
N TRP A 182 6.10 -4.05 5.13
CA TRP A 182 4.91 -3.26 4.79
C TRP A 182 5.30 -1.93 4.15
N LEU A 183 6.34 -1.27 4.65
CA LEU A 183 6.89 -0.07 4.02
C LEU A 183 7.35 -0.34 2.57
N THR A 184 8.06 -1.43 2.33
CA THR A 184 8.48 -1.82 0.97
C THR A 184 7.28 -2.06 0.05
N ARG A 185 6.25 -2.75 0.55
CA ARG A 185 5.01 -2.99 -0.21
C ARG A 185 4.22 -1.70 -0.46
N LEU A 186 4.14 -0.79 0.51
CA LEU A 186 3.49 0.51 0.35
C LEU A 186 4.18 1.35 -0.71
N ARG A 187 5.52 1.36 -0.75
CA ARG A 187 6.26 2.06 -1.82
C ARG A 187 5.96 1.51 -3.20
N LYS A 188 5.95 0.18 -3.32
CA LYS A 188 5.56 -0.50 -4.57
C LYS A 188 4.12 -0.17 -4.95
N ALA A 189 3.20 -0.17 -4.00
CA ALA A 189 1.81 0.23 -4.23
C ALA A 189 1.70 1.70 -4.65
N ASP A 190 2.41 2.64 -4.01
CA ASP A 190 2.41 4.06 -4.39
C ASP A 190 2.95 4.26 -5.81
N GLN A 191 4.02 3.56 -6.19
CA GLN A 191 4.54 3.60 -7.57
C GLN A 191 3.49 3.13 -8.59
N LEU A 192 2.80 2.02 -8.30
CA LEU A 192 1.72 1.51 -9.15
C LEU A 192 0.53 2.47 -9.20
N LEU A 193 0.13 3.06 -8.07
CA LEU A 193 -0.95 4.04 -8.01
C LEU A 193 -0.63 5.27 -8.87
N ASN A 194 0.60 5.80 -8.77
CA ASN A 194 1.05 6.92 -9.59
C ASN A 194 1.12 6.56 -11.09
N TRP A 195 1.45 5.31 -11.42
CA TRP A 195 1.43 4.82 -12.80
C TRP A 195 0.00 4.72 -13.36
N GLN A 196 -0.95 4.24 -12.56
CA GLN A 196 -2.36 4.07 -12.95
C GLN A 196 -3.15 5.39 -12.95
N ARG A 197 -2.80 6.33 -12.07
CA ARG A 197 -3.56 7.56 -11.80
C ARG A 197 -2.66 8.78 -11.99
N PRO A 198 -2.56 9.32 -13.21
CA PRO A 198 -1.83 10.56 -13.46
C PRO A 198 -2.32 11.68 -12.52
N ALA A 199 -1.39 12.47 -11.98
CA ALA A 199 -1.61 13.51 -10.96
C ALA A 199 -1.94 13.04 -9.52
N TRP A 200 -2.02 11.72 -9.24
CA TRP A 200 -2.19 11.18 -7.88
C TRP A 200 -1.27 11.84 -6.85
N ARG A 201 0.04 11.92 -7.14
CA ARG A 201 1.03 12.50 -6.22
C ARG A 201 0.73 13.95 -5.84
N GLN A 202 0.33 14.79 -6.79
CA GLN A 202 0.06 16.20 -6.52
C GLN A 202 -1.14 16.34 -5.56
N TYR A 203 -2.17 15.52 -5.75
CA TYR A 203 -3.35 15.53 -4.89
C TYR A 203 -3.08 14.98 -3.49
N THR A 204 -2.35 13.86 -3.40
CA THR A 204 -2.08 13.20 -2.11
C THR A 204 -1.14 14.02 -1.23
N HIS A 205 -0.20 14.78 -1.79
CA HIS A 205 0.62 15.72 -1.03
C HIS A 205 -0.22 16.78 -0.31
N LYS A 206 -1.20 17.37 -1.01
CA LYS A 206 -2.11 18.36 -0.41
C LYS A 206 -2.93 17.73 0.71
N LEU A 207 -3.50 16.55 0.49
CA LEU A 207 -4.32 15.84 1.48
C LEU A 207 -3.51 15.42 2.72
N SER A 208 -2.32 14.87 2.52
CA SER A 208 -1.39 14.50 3.61
C SER A 208 -1.03 15.73 4.45
N LYS A 209 -0.65 16.83 3.80
CA LYS A 209 -0.35 18.10 4.47
C LYS A 209 -1.55 18.61 5.28
N MET A 210 -2.75 18.60 4.70
CA MET A 210 -3.97 19.05 5.39
C MET A 210 -4.31 18.17 6.60
N PHE A 211 -4.16 16.84 6.46
CA PHE A 211 -4.41 15.91 7.56
C PHE A 211 -3.44 16.14 8.71
N TRP A 212 -2.13 16.16 8.45
CA TRP A 212 -1.13 16.34 9.50
C TRP A 212 -1.16 17.74 10.12
N ALA A 213 -1.48 18.78 9.33
CA ALA A 213 -1.69 20.13 9.84
C ALA A 213 -2.88 20.23 10.81
N SER A 214 -3.79 19.25 10.85
CA SER A 214 -4.89 19.23 11.83
C SER A 214 -4.45 18.79 13.25
N TYR A 215 -3.20 18.37 13.41
CA TYR A 215 -2.55 18.10 14.70
C TYR A 215 -1.61 19.26 15.08
N GLN A 216 -2.09 20.50 14.96
CA GLN A 216 -1.30 21.71 15.20
C GLN A 216 -0.55 21.66 16.54
N GLY A 217 0.72 22.03 16.53
CA GLY A 217 1.57 22.07 17.73
C GLY A 217 2.06 20.70 18.23
N LEU A 218 1.62 19.60 17.63
CA LEU A 218 2.13 18.27 17.94
C LEU A 218 3.38 17.97 17.10
N SER A 219 4.48 17.61 17.77
CA SER A 219 5.60 16.93 17.10
C SER A 219 5.16 15.54 16.69
N LEU A 220 5.36 15.20 15.41
CA LEU A 220 5.09 13.86 14.89
C LEU A 220 6.36 12.99 14.89
N ALA A 221 7.46 13.49 15.44
CA ALA A 221 8.61 12.66 15.76
C ALA A 221 8.28 11.74 16.94
N PRO A 222 8.91 10.56 17.03
CA PRO A 222 8.65 9.61 18.10
C PRO A 222 9.02 10.22 19.46
N ARG A 223 8.18 10.00 20.47
CA ARG A 223 8.44 10.50 21.83
C ARG A 223 9.52 9.71 22.57
N GLN A 224 9.63 8.43 22.25
CA GLN A 224 10.65 7.53 22.78
C GLN A 224 11.39 6.86 21.62
N GLU A 225 12.71 6.78 21.76
CA GLU A 225 13.56 6.13 20.77
C GLU A 225 14.03 4.78 21.31
N GLU A 226 13.72 3.70 20.60
CA GLU A 226 14.33 2.41 20.83
C GLU A 226 15.85 2.53 20.53
N PRO A 227 16.75 2.10 21.43
CA PRO A 227 18.17 2.01 21.12
C PRO A 227 18.36 1.07 19.91
N GLN A 228 19.23 1.45 18.96
CA GLN A 228 19.45 0.67 17.74
C GLN A 228 19.80 -0.79 18.11
N LEU A 229 18.88 -1.72 17.81
CA LEU A 229 19.05 -3.16 18.11
C LEU A 229 20.16 -3.80 17.28
N PHE A 230 20.62 -3.13 16.21
CA PHE A 230 21.71 -3.56 15.35
C PHE A 230 22.56 -2.34 14.96
N ALA A 231 23.68 -2.15 15.66
CA ALA A 231 24.79 -1.29 15.26
C ALA A 231 25.94 -2.16 14.72
#